data_AF-A0A0U5B0Y7-F1
#
_entry.id   AF-A0A0U5B0Y7-F1
#
_cell.length_a   1.000
_cell.length_b   1.000
_cell.length_c   1.000
_cell.angle_alpha   90.00
_cell.angle_beta   90.00
_cell.angle_gamma   90.00
#
_symmetry.space_group_name_H-M   'P 1'
#
loop_
_entity.id
_entity.type
_entity.pdbx_description
1 polymer ?
#
loop_
_entity_poly.entity_id
_entity_poly.type
_entity_poly.pdbx_seq_one_letter_code
_entity_poly.pdbx_strand_id
1 'polypeptide(L)' 'MIKMEYRLQVDEQGRVLIPEEVRDKLGYGPLSFRAEENKIVISEVEPDVTFVMMSKR' A
#
# COMPACT_ATOMS: atom_id res chain seq x y z
N MET A 1 13.84 -12.17 3.66
CA MET A 1 12.71 -11.48 2.98
C MET A 1 11.61 -12.49 2.74
N ILE A 2 10.42 -12.28 3.28
CA ILE A 2 9.26 -13.13 2.99
C ILE A 2 8.62 -12.61 1.71
N LYS A 3 8.62 -13.42 0.65
CA LYS A 3 7.89 -13.12 -0.59
C LYS A 3 6.51 -13.77 -0.47
N MET A 4 5.47 -12.96 -0.46
CA MET A 4 4.07 -13.42 -0.48
C MET A 4 3.54 -13.26 -1.90
N GLU A 5 2.84 -14.26 -2.42
CA GLU A 5 2.27 -14.26 -3.76
C GLU A 5 0.76 -14.52 -3.67
N TYR A 6 -0.02 -13.65 -4.29
CA TYR A 6 -1.48 -13.75 -4.34
C TYR A 6 -1.95 -13.79 -5.78
N ARG A 7 -2.95 -14.62 -6.05
CA ARG A 7 -3.72 -14.57 -7.30
C ARG A 7 -5.03 -13.87 -7.00
N LEU A 8 -5.12 -12.61 -7.39
CA LEU A 8 -6.28 -11.76 -7.11
C LEU A 8 -7.10 -11.56 -8.39
N GLN A 9 -8.42 -11.55 -8.23
CA GLN A 9 -9.32 -11.27 -9.32
C GLN A 9 -9.43 -9.76 -9.53
N VAL A 10 -9.38 -9.35 -10.80
CA VAL A 10 -9.68 -7.98 -11.22
C VAL A 10 -11.19 -7.87 -11.40
N ASP A 11 -11.80 -6.85 -10.81
CA ASP A 11 -13.22 -6.59 -10.99
C ASP A 11 -13.55 -5.90 -12.33
N GLU A 12 -14.83 -5.70 -12.63
CA GLU A 12 -15.30 -5.09 -13.89
C GLU A 12 -14.79 -3.65 -14.11
N GLN A 13 -14.33 -2.99 -13.05
CA GLN A 13 -13.79 -1.63 -13.08
C GLN A 13 -12.26 -1.61 -13.12
N GLY A 14 -11.60 -2.77 -13.23
CA GLY A 14 -10.15 -2.86 -13.28
C GLY A 14 -9.48 -2.75 -11.90
N ARG A 15 -10.23 -2.91 -10.81
CA ARG A 15 -9.70 -2.81 -9.44
C ARG A 15 -9.32 -4.19 -8.91
N VAL A 16 -8.34 -4.20 -8.01
CA VAL A 16 -7.91 -5.38 -7.27
C VAL A 16 -8.04 -5.12 -5.78
N LEU A 17 -8.66 -6.05 -5.06
CA LEU A 17 -8.74 -5.97 -3.60
C LEU A 17 -7.41 -6.39 -2.97
N ILE A 18 -6.77 -5.47 -2.25
CA ILE A 18 -5.55 -5.75 -1.49
C ILE A 18 -5.92 -6.57 -0.24
N PRO A 19 -5.31 -7.76 -0.03
CA PRO A 19 -5.54 -8.58 1.17
C PRO A 19 -5.25 -7.82 2.47
N GLU A 20 -5.98 -8.16 3.53
CA GLU A 20 -5.88 -7.50 4.84
C GLU A 20 -4.44 -7.49 5.38
N GLU A 21 -3.75 -8.62 5.34
CA GLU A 21 -2.36 -8.76 5.79
C GLU A 21 -1.35 -7.92 5.01
N VAL A 22 -1.69 -7.50 3.78
CA VAL A 22 -0.88 -6.57 2.99
C VAL A 22 -1.20 -5.13 3.38
N ARG A 23 -2.47 -4.81 3.64
CA ARG A 23 -2.89 -3.48 4.16
C ARG A 23 -2.31 -3.20 5.53
N ASP A 24 -2.26 -4.20 6.41
CA ASP A 24 -1.68 -4.01 7.75
C ASP A 24 -0.18 -3.69 7.71
N LYS A 25 0.49 -4.09 6.63
CA LYS A 25 1.90 -3.76 6.38
C LYS A 25 2.11 -2.42 5.69
N LEU A 26 1.19 -2.02 4.80
CA LEU A 26 1.25 -0.76 4.04
C LEU A 26 0.51 0.41 4.72
N GLY A 27 -0.24 0.14 5.79
CA GLY A 27 -1.17 1.08 6.38
C GLY A 27 -2.42 1.35 5.53
N TYR A 28 -3.29 2.22 6.07
CA TYR A 28 -4.57 2.61 5.48
C TYR A 28 -4.53 4.03 4.85
N GLY A 29 -3.33 4.53 4.60
CA GLY A 29 -3.09 5.88 4.07
C GLY A 29 -3.04 5.95 2.54
N PRO A 30 -2.69 7.12 1.98
CA PRO A 30 -2.42 7.27 0.56
C PRO A 30 -1.32 6.31 0.10
N LEU A 31 -1.55 5.65 -1.04
CA LEU A 31 -0.61 4.74 -1.68
C LEU A 31 -0.09 5.33 -2.99
N SER A 32 1.17 5.04 -3.28
CA SER A 32 1.82 5.35 -4.56
C SER A 32 1.81 4.11 -5.46
N PHE A 33 1.62 4.33 -6.77
CA PHE A 33 1.58 3.27 -7.77
C PHE A 33 2.59 3.58 -8.87
N ARG A 34 3.39 2.58 -9.25
CA ARG A 34 4.32 2.66 -10.38
C ARG A 34 4.18 1.43 -11.27
N ALA A 35 3.91 1.64 -12.55
CA ALA A 35 3.98 0.58 -13.54
C ALA A 35 5.45 0.34 -13.92
N GLU A 36 5.87 -0.92 -13.85
CA GLU A 36 7.10 -1.44 -14.44
C GLU A 36 6.71 -2.48 -15.51
N GLU A 37 7.63 -2.89 -16.39
CA GLU A 37 7.36 -3.67 -17.62
C GLU A 37 6.24 -4.72 -17.48
N ASN A 38 6.24 -5.52 -16.41
CA ASN A 38 5.27 -6.59 -16.17
C ASN A 38 4.66 -6.59 -14.76
N LYS A 39 4.72 -5.47 -14.02
CA LYS A 39 4.16 -5.40 -12.66
C LYS A 39 3.78 -3.98 -12.27
N ILE A 40 2.87 -3.87 -11.32
CA ILE A 40 2.59 -2.61 -10.62
C ILE A 40 3.23 -2.71 -9.24
N VAL A 41 4.09 -1.75 -8.92
CA VAL A 41 4.66 -1.58 -7.59
C VAL A 41 3.78 -0.63 -6.80
N ILE A 42 3.37 -1.08 -5.62
CA ILE A 42 2.57 -0.31 -4.66
C ILE A 42 3.45 -0.04 -3.45
N SER A 43 3.51 1.21 -3.01
CA SER A 43 4.29 1.63 -1.85
C SER A 43 3.55 2.70 -1.04
N GLU A 44 3.87 2.82 0.24
CA GLU A 44 3.42 3.93 1.07
C GLU A 44 3.84 5.27 0.43
N VAL A 45 2.97 6.28 0.53
CA VAL A 45 3.38 7.65 0.24
C VAL A 45 4.13 8.18 1.46
N GLU A 46 5.42 8.51 1.28
CA GLU A 46 6.15 9.25 2.30
C GLU A 46 5.50 10.64 2.44
N PRO A 47 5.01 11.01 3.64
CA PRO A 47 4.40 12.31 3.84
C PRO A 47 5.45 13.42 3.75
N ASP A 48 5.14 14.49 3.02
CA ASP A 48 6.04 15.67 2.88
C ASP A 48 6.36 16.31 4.25
N VAL A 49 5.42 16.23 5.20
CA VAL A 49 5.56 16.76 6.56
C VAL A 49 4.89 15.81 7.55
N THR A 50 5.62 15.41 8.59
CA THR A 50 5.08 14.63 9.71
C THR A 50 4.96 15.50 10.95
N PHE A 51 3.76 15.62 11.53
CA PHE A 51 3.55 16.30 12.80
C PHE A 51 3.47 15.26 13.93
N VAL A 52 4.42 15.30 14.86
CA VAL A 52 4.37 14.50 16.09
C VAL A 52 3.95 15.41 17.25
N MET A 53 2.69 15.32 17.67
CA MET A 53 2.27 15.97 18.92
C MET A 53 2.76 15.15 20.12
N MET A 54 3.72 15.70 20.86
CA MET A 54 4.04 15.19 22.19
C MET A 54 3.28 15.98 23.24
N SER A 55 2.39 15.30 23.98
CA SER A 55 1.79 15.84 25.20
C SER A 55 2.85 15.83 26.30
N LYS A 56 3.28 17.02 26.76
CA LYS A 56 4.05 17.13 28.00
C LYS A 56 3.08 16.87 29.16
N ARG A 57 3.34 15.80 29.92
CA ARG A 57 2.79 15.64 31.27
C ARG A 57 3.47 16.61 32.23
#